data_AF-A0A7C1AS43-F1
#
_entry.id   AF-A0A7C1AS43-F1
#
_cell.length_a   1.000
_cell.length_b   1.000
_cell.length_c   1.000
_cell.angle_alpha   90.00
_cell.angle_beta   90.00
_cell.angle_gamma   90.00
#
_symmetry.space_group_name_H-M   'P 1'
#
loop_
_entity.id
_entity.type
_entity.pdbx_description
1 polymer ?
#
loop_
_entity_poly.entity_id
_entity_poly.type
_entity_poly.pdbx_seq_one_letter_code
_entity_poly.pdbx_strand_id
1 'polypeptide(L)' 'MDNTEYRAFRTFVQNRIYSEFGKQPSRFRNWDKKALRSLYVEYLKPQYHIVRNNPKIFKLLEEVQRHLEYD' A
#
# COMPACT_ATOMS: atom_id res chain seq x y z
N MET A 1 -12.45 15.32 -3.71
CA MET A 1 -11.66 14.16 -3.23
C MET A 1 -10.93 14.60 -1.98
N ASP A 2 -11.25 13.98 -0.85
CA ASP A 2 -10.66 14.34 0.43
C ASP A 2 -9.18 13.92 0.45
N ASN A 3 -8.26 14.90 0.52
CA ASN A 3 -6.82 14.66 0.51
C ASN A 3 -6.32 13.89 1.75
N THR A 4 -7.22 13.64 2.70
CA THR A 4 -6.95 13.06 4.02
C THR A 4 -6.50 11.59 3.93
N GLU A 5 -7.20 10.75 3.16
CA GLU A 5 -6.86 9.32 3.02
C GLU A 5 -5.51 9.09 2.33
N TYR A 6 -5.21 9.91 1.31
CA TYR A 6 -3.94 9.84 0.60
C TYR A 6 -2.77 10.32 1.47
N ARG A 7 -2.98 11.34 2.31
CA ARG A 7 -2.00 11.77 3.31
C ARG A 7 -1.75 10.68 4.35
N ALA A 8 -2.81 10.08 4.90
CA ALA A 8 -2.71 8.98 5.86
C ALA A 8 -1.91 7.80 5.29
N PHE A 9 -2.19 7.42 4.03
CA PHE A 9 -1.44 6.39 3.32
C PHE A 9 0.05 6.75 3.18
N ARG A 10 0.35 7.98 2.74
CA ARG A 10 1.74 8.46 2.59
C ARG A 10 2.48 8.45 3.92
N THR A 11 1.84 8.92 5.00
CA THR A 11 2.41 8.92 6.34
C THR A 11 2.67 7.50 6.83
N PHE A 12 1.74 6.56 6.61
CA PHE A 12 1.93 5.15 6.95
C PHE A 12 3.13 4.55 6.21
N VAL A 13 3.19 4.75 4.88
CA VAL A 13 4.30 4.26 4.06
C VAL A 13 5.64 4.81 4.55
N GLN A 14 5.73 6.11 4.85
CA GLN A 14 6.97 6.72 5.30
C GLN A 14 7.39 6.25 6.70
N ASN A 15 6.46 6.21 7.66
CA ASN A 15 6.79 5.92 9.06
C ASN A 15 6.98 4.43 9.32
N ARG A 16 6.20 3.57 8.65
CA ARG A 16 6.20 2.12 8.88
C ARG A 16 7.06 1.42 7.84
N ILE A 17 6.68 1.52 6.56
CA ILE A 17 7.30 0.72 5.50
C ILE A 17 8.73 1.19 5.21
N TYR A 18 8.96 2.49 5.00
CA TYR A 18 10.30 2.98 4.68
C TYR A 18 11.26 2.89 5.88
N SER A 19 10.76 2.99 7.11
CA SER A 19 11.58 2.78 8.30
C SER A 19 12.04 1.34 8.46
N GLU A 20 11.23 0.35 8.06
CA GLU A 20 11.57 -1.08 8.23
C GLU A 20 12.32 -1.66 7.02
N PHE A 21 11.86 -1.35 5.80
CA PHE A 21 12.36 -1.97 4.58
C PHE A 21 13.23 -1.04 3.74
N GLY A 22 13.45 0.19 4.20
CA GLY A 22 14.10 1.25 3.43
C GLY A 22 13.18 1.89 2.39
N LYS A 23 13.65 2.98 1.80
CA LYS A 23 12.90 3.73 0.78
C LYS A 23 12.66 2.86 -0.46
N GLN A 24 11.39 2.71 -0.82
CA GLN A 24 11.00 1.89 -1.97
C GLN A 24 10.93 2.71 -3.28
N PRO A 25 11.00 2.06 -4.45
CA PRO A 25 10.86 2.71 -5.76
C PRO A 25 9.49 3.37 -5.96
N SER A 26 9.34 4.18 -7.02
CA SER A 26 8.06 4.85 -7.30
C SER A 26 6.92 3.92 -7.74
N ARG A 27 7.24 2.73 -8.27
CA ARG A 27 6.26 1.73 -8.76
C ARG A 27 6.21 0.53 -7.81
N PHE A 28 5.02 0.12 -7.37
CA PHE A 28 4.84 -0.99 -6.42
C PHE A 28 5.38 -2.31 -6.93
N ARG A 29 5.30 -2.56 -8.25
CA ARG A 29 5.91 -3.74 -8.88
C ARG A 29 7.41 -3.94 -8.61
N ASN A 30 8.12 -2.89 -8.26
CA ASN A 30 9.56 -2.92 -7.98
C ASN A 30 9.86 -2.89 -6.47
N TRP A 31 8.83 -2.92 -5.62
CA TRP A 31 9.02 -2.93 -4.17
C TRP A 31 9.48 -4.31 -3.70
N ASP A 32 10.15 -4.32 -2.56
CA ASP A 32 10.41 -5.56 -1.84
C ASP A 32 9.10 -6.26 -1.48
N LYS A 33 9.05 -7.58 -1.65
CA LYS A 33 7.85 -8.38 -1.40
C LYS A 33 7.40 -8.36 0.06
N LYS A 34 8.34 -8.30 1.01
CA LYS A 34 8.01 -8.21 2.44
C LYS A 34 7.41 -6.83 2.73
N ALA A 35 7.94 -5.77 2.12
CA ALA A 35 7.36 -4.43 2.20
C ALA A 35 5.93 -4.37 1.64
N LEU A 36 5.68 -4.99 0.48
CA LEU A 36 4.34 -5.09 -0.11
C LEU A 36 3.38 -5.89 0.78
N ARG A 37 3.85 -7.00 1.35
CA ARG A 37 3.05 -7.84 2.26
C ARG A 37 2.69 -7.09 3.54
N SER A 38 3.64 -6.38 4.16
CA SER A 38 3.37 -5.54 5.33
C SER A 38 2.39 -4.42 4.99
N LEU A 39 2.56 -3.73 3.86
CA LEU A 39 1.61 -2.71 3.41
C LEU A 39 0.19 -3.27 3.26
N TYR A 40 0.07 -4.46 2.66
CA TYR A 40 -1.22 -5.12 2.49
C TYR A 40 -1.85 -5.51 3.82
N VAL A 41 -1.12 -6.22 4.68
CA VAL A 41 -1.65 -6.77 5.93
C VAL A 41 -1.94 -5.68 6.95
N GLU A 42 -1.08 -4.67 7.06
CA GLU A 42 -1.15 -3.67 8.14
C GLU A 42 -2.01 -2.45 7.77
N TYR A 43 -2.10 -2.09 6.48
CA TYR A 43 -2.88 -0.90 6.06
C TYR A 43 -4.09 -1.27 5.20
N LEU A 44 -3.88 -2.00 4.10
CA LEU A 44 -4.93 -2.17 3.10
C LEU A 44 -6.02 -3.16 3.54
N LYS A 45 -5.66 -4.28 4.19
CA LYS A 45 -6.60 -5.30 4.64
C LYS A 45 -7.53 -4.80 5.76
N PRO A 46 -7.08 -4.11 6.82
CA PRO A 46 -7.96 -3.60 7.88
C PRO A 46 -8.93 -2.52 7.37
N GLN A 47 -8.47 -1.70 6.42
CA GLN A 47 -9.24 -0.57 5.89
C GLN A 47 -9.97 -0.90 4.59
N TYR A 48 -10.00 -2.17 4.16
CA TYR A 48 -10.47 -2.61 2.85
C TYR A 48 -11.84 -2.01 2.44
N HIS A 49 -12.79 -2.00 3.38
CA HIS A 49 -14.14 -1.50 3.16
C HIS A 49 -14.20 0.02 2.85
N ILE A 50 -13.23 0.79 3.34
CA ILE A 50 -13.06 2.23 3.08
C ILE A 50 -12.32 2.41 1.76
N VAL A 51 -11.16 1.75 1.60
CA VAL A 51 -10.28 1.96 0.45
C VAL A 51 -10.85 1.40 -0.86
N ARG A 52 -11.73 0.39 -0.82
CA ARG A 52 -12.41 -0.13 -2.02
C ARG A 52 -13.34 0.90 -2.67
N ASN A 53 -13.85 1.85 -1.89
CA ASN A 53 -14.70 2.92 -2.41
C ASN A 53 -13.88 4.08 -3.00
N ASN A 54 -12.54 4.04 -2.86
CA ASN A 54 -11.62 5.02 -3.43
C ASN A 54 -10.92 4.43 -4.66
N PRO A 55 -11.27 4.85 -5.89
CA PRO A 55 -10.73 4.25 -7.13
C PRO A 55 -9.21 4.30 -7.23
N LYS A 56 -8.58 5.33 -6.66
CA LYS A 56 -7.11 5.48 -6.68
C LYS A 56 -6.45 4.45 -5.79
N ILE A 57 -6.96 4.25 -4.57
CA ILE A 57 -6.38 3.30 -3.61
C ILE A 57 -6.75 1.86 -4.01
N PHE A 58 -7.95 1.64 -4.54
CA PHE A 58 -8.37 0.33 -5.04
C PHE A 58 -7.43 -0.19 -6.14
N LYS A 59 -7.03 0.66 -7.08
CA LYS A 59 -6.03 0.29 -8.11
C LYS A 59 -4.67 -0.09 -7.51
N LEU A 60 -4.25 0.58 -6.43
CA LEU A 60 -3.03 0.21 -5.72
C LEU A 60 -3.17 -1.15 -5.02
N LEU A 61 -4.35 -1.41 -4.46
CA LEU A 61 -4.71 -2.69 -3.83
C LEU A 61 -4.62 -3.86 -4.82
N GLU A 62 -5.19 -3.69 -6.01
CA GLU A 62 -5.09 -4.69 -7.08
C GLU A 62 -3.64 -4.92 -7.51
N GLU A 63 -2.83 -3.87 -7.64
CA GLU A 63 -1.41 -4.00 -8.00
C GLU A 63 -0.65 -4.77 -6.91
N VAL A 64 -0.86 -4.43 -5.64
CA VAL A 64 -0.23 -5.11 -4.50
C VAL A 64 -0.68 -6.58 -4.43
N GLN A 65 -1.98 -6.88 -4.55
CA GLN A 65 -2.49 -8.25 -4.52
C GLN A 65 -1.93 -9.10 -5.66
N ARG A 66 -1.93 -8.59 -6.89
CA ARG A 66 -1.31 -9.29 -8.03
C ARG A 66 0.17 -9.58 -7.76
N HIS A 67 0.91 -8.64 -7.18
CA HIS A 67 2.32 -8.92 -6.86
C HIS A 67 2.54 -9.92 -5.72
N LEU A 68 1.53 -10.19 -4.89
CA LEU A 68 1.60 -11.17 -3.81
C LEU A 68 1.07 -12.56 -4.21
N GLU A 69 0.20 -12.68 -5.22
CA GLU A 69 -0.42 -13.95 -5.65
C GLU A 69 0.39 -14.75 -6.69
N TYR A 70 1.24 -14.11 -7.49
CA TYR A 70 1.99 -14.77 -8.58
C TYR A 70 3.37 -15.32 -8.15
N ASP A 71 3.56 -15.59 -6.86
CA ASP A 71 4.77 -16.17 -6.24
C ASP A 71 4.42 -17.25 -5.22
#